data_AF-A0A183B3G2-F1
#
_entry.id   AF-A0A183B3G2-F1
#
_cell.length_a   1.000
_cell.length_b   1.000
_cell.length_c   1.000
_cell.angle_alpha   90.00
_cell.angle_beta   90.00
_cell.angle_gamma   90.00
#
_symmetry.space_group_name_H-M   'P 1'
#
loop_
_entity.id
_entity.type
_entity.pdbx_description
1 polymer ?
#
loop_
_entity_poly.entity_id
_entity_poly.type
_entity_poly.pdbx_seq_one_letter_code
_entity_poly.pdbx_strand_id
1 'polypeptide(L)'
;MGWHTIISMQSGLNFYTNRGMKKVKPLTKAKDMLIDSVAWNKYNTDQNSTQEILLGTNNGVIYETVLLSDEGRFISNIIEQYWRQVSVYTIRE
;
A
#
# COMPACT_ATOMS: atom_id res chain seq x y z
N MET A 1 -3.00 15.54 -3.58
CA MET A 1 -3.99 14.44 -3.47
C MET A 1 -4.04 13.71 -4.80
N GLY A 2 -3.94 12.37 -4.82
CA GLY A 2 -4.04 11.59 -6.07
C GLY A 2 -2.71 11.23 -6.75
N TRP A 3 -1.58 11.23 -6.03
CA TRP A 3 -0.31 10.77 -6.59
C TRP A 3 -0.13 9.26 -6.50
N HIS A 4 -0.73 8.64 -5.49
CA HIS A 4 -0.54 7.24 -5.14
C HIS A 4 -1.78 6.43 -5.48
N THR A 5 -1.57 5.23 -6.03
CA THR A 5 -2.63 4.30 -6.37
C THR A 5 -2.25 2.90 -5.90
N ILE A 6 -3.16 2.27 -5.17
CA ILE A 6 -3.09 0.85 -4.81
C ILE A 6 -4.14 0.11 -5.65
N ILE A 7 -3.75 -1.02 -6.22
CA ILE A 7 -4.61 -1.90 -7.01
C ILE A 7 -4.67 -3.24 -6.29
N SER A 8 -5.86 -3.67 -5.92
CA SER A 8 -6.13 -4.95 -5.28
C SER A 8 -6.99 -5.80 -6.21
N MET A 9 -6.57 -7.03 -6.46
CA MET A 9 -7.29 -7.98 -7.33
C MET A 9 -7.94 -9.08 -6.48
N GLN A 10 -9.08 -9.61 -6.93
CA GLN A 10 -9.74 -10.76 -6.30
C GLN A 10 -8.85 -12.02 -6.24
N SER A 11 -7.79 -12.09 -7.05
CA SER A 11 -6.78 -13.16 -7.00
C SER A 11 -5.81 -13.05 -5.81
N GLY A 12 -5.89 -11.98 -4.99
CA GLY A 12 -4.92 -11.71 -3.93
C GLY A 12 -3.62 -11.07 -4.42
N LEU A 13 -3.55 -10.70 -5.71
CA LEU A 13 -2.45 -9.92 -6.26
C LEU A 13 -2.68 -8.44 -6.00
N ASN A 14 -1.69 -7.79 -5.40
CA ASN A 14 -1.73 -6.38 -5.04
C ASN A 14 -0.58 -5.62 -5.68
N PHE A 15 -0.85 -4.38 -6.06
CA PHE A 15 0.10 -3.53 -6.74
C PHE A 15 0.05 -2.09 -6.25
N TYR A 16 1.17 -1.41 -6.44
CA TYR A 16 1.33 0.01 -6.17
C TYR A 16 1.90 0.71 -7.39
N THR A 17 1.41 1.92 -7.61
CA THR A 17 2.01 2.87 -8.54
C THR A 17 1.84 4.28 -8.02
N ASN A 18 2.69 5.17 -8.50
CA ASN A 18 2.59 6.60 -8.31
C ASN A 18 2.64 7.31 -9.66
N ARG A 19 2.17 8.55 -9.73
CA ARG A 19 2.24 9.42 -10.91
C ARG A 19 3.63 9.44 -11.58
N GLY A 20 4.72 9.38 -10.81
CA GLY A 20 6.09 9.39 -11.33
C GLY A 20 6.60 8.04 -11.83
N MET A 21 5.91 6.93 -11.56
CA MET A 21 6.39 5.58 -11.87
C MET A 21 6.02 5.18 -13.29
N LYS A 22 6.98 4.59 -14.02
CA LYS A 22 6.76 4.07 -15.39
C LYS A 22 6.15 2.68 -15.39
N LYS A 23 6.30 1.94 -14.29
CA LYS A 23 5.81 0.57 -14.14
C LYS A 23 5.08 0.42 -12.82
N VAL A 24 3.92 -0.22 -12.89
CA VAL A 24 3.22 -0.73 -11.71
C VAL A 24 4.11 -1.78 -11.03
N LYS A 25 4.14 -1.78 -9.70
CA LYS A 25 5.00 -2.65 -8.91
C LYS A 25 4.17 -3.56 -8.01
N PRO A 26 4.52 -4.84 -7.92
CA PRO A 26 3.82 -5.76 -7.02
C PRO A 26 4.11 -5.39 -5.56
N LEU A 27 3.09 -5.53 -4.71
CA LEU A 27 3.20 -5.46 -3.25
C LEU A 27 3.36 -6.89 -2.72
N THR A 28 4.60 -7.29 -2.48
CA THR A 28 4.93 -8.68 -2.15
C THR A 28 4.55 -9.05 -0.72
N LYS A 29 4.57 -8.09 0.22
CA LYS A 29 4.11 -8.29 1.60
C LYS A 29 2.59 -8.37 1.71
N ALA A 30 1.89 -7.92 0.67
CA ALA A 30 0.45 -7.99 0.54
C ALA A 30 -0.05 -9.19 -0.29
N LYS A 31 0.81 -10.15 -0.61
CA LYS A 31 0.42 -11.30 -1.42
C LYS A 31 -0.67 -12.12 -0.71
N ASP A 32 -1.67 -12.57 -1.47
CA ASP A 32 -2.79 -13.39 -1.02
C ASP A 32 -3.75 -12.66 -0.04
N MET A 33 -3.59 -11.34 0.11
CA MET A 33 -4.50 -10.48 0.86
C MET A 33 -5.50 -9.81 -0.09
N LEU A 34 -6.74 -9.63 0.36
CA LEU A 34 -7.73 -8.82 -0.35
C LEU A 34 -7.88 -7.49 0.38
N ILE A 35 -7.18 -6.47 -0.12
CA ILE A 35 -7.32 -5.09 0.38
C ILE A 35 -8.63 -4.54 -0.16
N ASP A 36 -9.51 -4.08 0.73
CA ASP A 36 -10.82 -3.51 0.38
C ASP A 36 -10.93 -2.01 0.70
N SER A 37 -10.04 -1.50 1.53
CA SER A 37 -10.10 -0.14 2.05
C SER A 37 -8.71 0.42 2.35
N VAL A 38 -8.55 1.72 2.13
CA VAL A 38 -7.31 2.45 2.36
C VAL A 38 -7.63 3.77 3.06
N ALA A 39 -7.04 3.99 4.24
CA ALA A 39 -7.04 5.29 4.90
C ALA A 39 -5.75 6.04 4.55
N TRP A 40 -5.87 6.98 3.60
CA TRP A 40 -4.76 7.82 3.17
C TRP A 40 -4.42 8.90 4.19
N ASN A 41 -3.13 9.16 4.41
CA ASN A 41 -2.68 10.32 5.17
C ASN A 41 -3.01 11.62 4.43
N LYS A 42 -3.97 12.37 4.96
CA LYS A 42 -4.46 13.63 4.36
C LYS A 42 -3.46 14.78 4.47
N TYR A 43 -2.46 14.65 5.34
CA TYR A 43 -1.41 15.64 5.56
C TYR A 43 -0.12 15.32 4.80
N ASN A 44 -0.11 14.24 4.01
CA ASN A 44 1.05 13.89 3.21
C ASN A 44 1.34 14.96 2.15
N THR A 45 2.53 15.53 2.20
CA THR A 45 3.06 16.51 1.24
C THR A 45 4.17 15.92 0.35
N ASP A 46 4.62 14.70 0.62
CA ASP A 46 5.65 14.00 -0.15
C ASP A 46 5.01 13.27 -1.33
N GLN A 47 5.49 13.53 -2.54
CA GLN A 47 5.02 12.86 -3.76
C GLN A 47 5.62 11.46 -3.89
N ASN A 48 6.78 11.22 -3.27
CA ASN A 48 7.56 10.01 -3.41
C ASN A 48 7.32 9.00 -2.28
N SER A 49 6.54 9.36 -1.27
CA SER A 49 6.19 8.52 -0.15
C SER A 49 4.71 8.67 0.13
N THR A 50 4.02 7.58 0.47
CA THR A 50 2.65 7.68 0.98
C THR A 50 2.59 8.29 2.38
N GLN A 51 3.74 8.39 3.07
CA GLN A 51 3.80 8.40 4.54
C GLN A 51 2.96 7.23 5.11
N GLU A 52 2.66 7.26 6.39
CA GLU A 52 1.90 6.20 7.05
C GLU A 52 0.48 6.15 6.51
N ILE A 53 0.06 4.99 6.01
CA ILE A 53 -1.32 4.71 5.60
C ILE A 53 -1.82 3.48 6.32
N LEU A 54 -3.16 3.37 6.44
CA LEU A 54 -3.80 2.15 6.92
C LEU A 54 -4.46 1.41 5.76
N LEU A 55 -4.30 0.10 5.74
CA LEU A 55 -4.93 -0.81 4.79
C LEU A 55 -5.85 -1.76 5.56
N GLY A 56 -7.12 -1.80 5.16
CA GLY A 56 -8.09 -2.78 5.63
C GLY A 56 -8.21 -3.92 4.63
N THR A 57 -8.37 -5.12 5.17
CA THR A 57 -8.61 -6.34 4.39
C THR A 57 -10.01 -6.89 4.62
N ASN A 58 -10.48 -7.67 3.65
CA ASN A 58 -11.81 -8.30 3.67
C ASN A 58 -12.04 -9.30 4.82
N ASN A 59 -10.99 -9.69 5.55
CA ASN A 59 -11.06 -10.56 6.73
C ASN A 59 -10.89 -9.79 8.05
N GLY A 60 -10.99 -8.45 8.01
CA GLY A 60 -11.03 -7.61 9.20
C GLY A 60 -9.68 -7.28 9.81
N VAL A 61 -8.57 -7.43 9.06
CA VAL A 61 -7.23 -7.10 9.55
C VAL A 61 -6.83 -5.70 9.08
N ILE A 62 -6.24 -4.90 9.97
CA ILE A 62 -5.71 -3.57 9.65
C ILE A 62 -4.20 -3.62 9.67
N TYR A 63 -3.59 -3.15 8.60
CA TYR A 63 -2.15 -2.97 8.46
C TYR A 63 -1.80 -1.50 8.36
N GLU A 64 -0.71 -1.11 9.00
CA GLU A 64 -0.03 0.15 8.77
C GLU A 64 1.18 -0.10 7.86
N THR A 65 1.37 0.76 6.87
CA THR A 65 2.47 0.64 5.90
C THR A 65 2.92 2.01 5.39
N VAL A 66 4.11 2.04 4.80
CA VAL A 66 4.65 3.17 4.03
C VAL A 66 5.15 2.62 2.69
N LEU A 67 4.67 3.21 1.60
CA LEU A 67 5.08 2.88 0.24
C LEU A 67 5.89 4.01 -0.37
N LEU A 68 7.03 3.66 -0.97
CA LEU A 68 7.95 4.59 -1.62
C LEU A 68 7.89 4.43 -3.14
N SER A 69 7.97 5.55 -3.85
CA SER A 69 8.18 5.61 -5.29
C SER A 69 9.54 6.25 -5.57
N ASP A 70 10.60 5.44 -5.52
CA ASP A 70 11.95 5.85 -5.93
C ASP A 70 12.41 4.95 -7.09
N GLU A 71 12.39 5.50 -8.32
CA GLU A 71 12.95 4.83 -9.50
C GLU A 71 14.46 5.12 -9.69
N GLY A 72 15.06 5.99 -8.87
CA GLY A 72 16.40 6.55 -9.08
C GLY A 72 17.56 5.80 -8.42
N ARG A 73 17.28 4.90 -7.46
CA ARG A 73 18.33 4.15 -6.74
C ARG A 73 18.52 2.74 -7.30
N PHE A 74 19.58 2.58 -8.09
CA PHE A 74 20.00 1.33 -8.74
C PHE A 74 20.26 0.12 -7.81
N ILE A 75 20.20 0.29 -6.47
CA ILE A 75 20.65 -0.74 -5.52
C ILE A 75 19.58 -1.12 -4.48
N SER A 76 18.44 -0.43 -4.42
CA SER A 76 17.34 -0.84 -3.52
C SER A 76 15.99 -0.32 -4.02
N ASN A 77 15.28 -1.13 -4.80
CA ASN A 77 13.85 -0.93 -5.12
C ASN A 77 12.97 -1.29 -3.90
N ILE A 78 13.25 -0.73 -2.72
CA ILE A 78 12.44 -0.98 -1.53
C ILE A 78 11.22 -0.08 -1.63
N ILE A 79 10.17 -0.64 -2.21
CA ILE A 79 8.86 0.02 -2.33
C ILE A 79 8.11 -0.12 -1.01
N GLU A 80 8.18 -1.30 -0.39
CA GLU A 80 7.47 -1.63 0.84
C GLU A 80 8.39 -1.40 2.05
N GLN A 81 8.47 -0.16 2.53
CA GLN A 81 9.37 0.20 3.63
C GLN A 81 9.09 -0.65 4.88
N TYR A 82 7.82 -0.81 5.25
CA TYR A 82 7.40 -1.76 6.28
C TYR A 82 5.98 -2.27 6.02
N TRP A 83 5.55 -3.27 6.79
CA TRP A 83 4.19 -3.78 6.77
C TRP A 83 3.85 -4.32 8.17
N ARG A 84 3.06 -3.58 8.94
CA ARG A 84 2.80 -3.89 10.35
C ARG A 84 1.31 -4.14 10.56
N GLN A 85 0.94 -5.33 11.01
CA GLN A 85 -0.42 -5.56 11.49
C GLN A 85 -0.63 -4.77 12.79
N VAL A 86 -1.67 -3.94 12.85
CA VAL A 86 -1.94 -3.05 13.98
C VAL A 86 -3.23 -3.38 14.73
N SER A 87 -4.21 -4.01 14.07
CA SER A 87 -5.48 -4.37 14.70
C SER A 87 -6.21 -5.46 13.92
N VAL A 88 -7.19 -6.09 14.57
CA VAL A 88 -8.17 -7.00 13.97
C VAL A 88 -9.55 -6.58 14.47
N TYR A 89 -10.51 -6.38 13.56
CA TYR A 89 -11.91 -6.11 13.89
C TYR A 89 -12.82 -7.21 13.36
N THR A 90 -13.89 -7.49 14.10
CA THR A 90 -14.92 -8.43 13.65
C THR A 90 -15.79 -7.76 12.60
N ILE A 91 -15.77 -8.29 11.38
CA ILE A 91 -16.80 -7.97 10.38
C ILE A 91 -18.07 -8.68 10.85
N ARG A 92 -19.07 -7.92 11.29
CA ARG A 92 -20.41 -8.46 11.59
C ARG A 92 -21.23 -8.38 10.31
N GLU A 93 -21.78 -9.51 9.90
CA GLU A 93 -22.75 -9.62 8.79
C GLU A 93 -24.09 -8.95 9.13
#